data_AF-A0A077ZZC0-F1
#
_entry.id   AF-A0A077ZZC0-F1
#
_cell.length_a   1.000
_cell.length_b   1.000
_cell.length_c   1.000
_cell.angle_alpha   90.00
_cell.angle_beta   90.00
_cell.angle_gamma   90.00
#
_symmetry.space_group_name_H-M   'P 1'
#
loop_
_entity.id
_entity.type
_entity.pdbx_description
1 polymer ?
#
loop_
_entity_poly.entity_id
_entity_poly.type
_entity_poly.pdbx_seq_one_letter_code
_entity_poly.pdbx_strand_id
1 'polypeptide(L)'
;MGKWSDSPRVGLFGLLTYGAIFGLFFHYTYNVEVKNTCTAIDSSDTASYKDGDVDASQKFQTVLMMYTWTFFIGIIREFLRTTNDKLNSDIVKGVINFFFLAELVQLAALIMMHVYRLQHSGKVCAGDYLNDDEFEKADEGNLYLISRGKFLWGWLILNWTILGLCGCLNITIFMCKKFQ
;
A
#
# COMPACT_ATOMS: atom_id res chain seq x y z
N MET A 1 33.34 7.82 17.48
CA MET A 1 31.97 7.44 17.12
C MET A 1 31.10 8.68 17.24
N GLY A 2 30.77 9.33 16.12
CA GLY A 2 30.01 10.58 16.12
C GLY A 2 28.58 10.33 16.55
N LYS A 3 28.12 11.06 17.58
CA LYS A 3 26.70 11.23 17.88
C LYS A 3 26.06 11.89 16.65
N TRP A 4 25.34 11.11 15.85
CA TRP A 4 24.37 11.67 14.93
C TRP A 4 23.38 12.44 15.81
N SER A 5 23.38 13.76 15.67
CA SER A 5 22.41 14.63 16.33
C SER A 5 21.05 14.30 15.74
N ASP A 6 20.28 13.47 16.44
CA ASP A 6 18.89 13.18 16.13
C ASP A 6 18.08 14.47 16.26
N SER A 7 17.88 15.13 15.13
CA SER A 7 17.01 16.29 15.06
C SER A 7 15.56 15.83 15.24
N PRO A 8 14.82 16.31 16.26
CA PRO A 8 13.41 15.94 16.49
C PRO A 8 12.50 16.22 15.28
N ARG A 9 12.99 16.99 14.29
CA ARG A 9 12.31 17.25 13.02
C ARG A 9 12.13 16.00 12.15
N VAL A 10 13.04 15.02 12.23
CA VAL A 10 12.99 13.81 11.39
C VAL A 10 11.86 12.87 11.83
N GLY A 11 11.65 12.70 13.15
CA GLY A 11 10.56 11.88 13.68
C GLY A 11 9.17 12.47 13.38
N LEU A 12 9.03 13.81 13.48
CA LEU A 12 7.76 14.48 13.17
C LEU A 12 7.38 14.32 11.69
N PHE A 13 8.33 14.47 10.78
CA PHE A 13 8.08 14.30 9.34
C PHE A 13 7.65 12.87 8.99
N GLY A 14 8.29 11.87 9.61
CA GLY A 14 7.89 10.47 9.49
C GLY A 14 6.44 10.27 9.94
N LEU A 15 6.09 10.76 11.12
CA LEU A 15 4.74 10.59 11.69
C LEU A 15 3.66 11.26 10.82
N LEU A 16 3.92 12.46 10.27
CA LEU A 16 3.01 13.13 9.35
C LEU A 16 2.83 12.35 8.05
N THR A 17 3.91 11.81 7.48
CA THR A 17 3.88 11.05 6.23
C THR A 17 3.10 9.74 6.41
N TYR A 18 3.44 8.97 7.44
CA TYR A 18 2.72 7.73 7.78
C TYR A 18 1.25 8.00 8.13
N GLY A 19 0.97 9.07 8.87
CA GLY A 19 -0.40 9.47 9.20
C GLY A 19 -1.24 9.82 7.98
N ALA A 20 -0.69 10.59 7.04
CA ALA A 20 -1.38 10.94 5.79
C ALA A 20 -1.67 9.70 4.93
N ILE A 21 -0.67 8.83 4.74
CA ILE A 21 -0.83 7.59 3.97
C ILE A 21 -1.83 6.65 4.66
N PHE A 22 -1.74 6.50 5.99
CA PHE A 22 -2.71 5.73 6.77
C PHE A 22 -4.14 6.25 6.56
N GLY A 23 -4.35 7.57 6.62
CA GLY A 23 -5.66 8.18 6.39
C GLY A 23 -6.24 7.85 5.01
N LEU A 24 -5.41 7.88 3.96
CA LEU A 24 -5.82 7.48 2.61
C LEU A 24 -6.22 6.01 2.55
N PHE A 25 -5.37 5.11 3.04
CA PHE A 25 -5.65 3.68 3.04
C PHE A 25 -6.86 3.32 3.89
N PHE A 26 -7.00 3.94 5.07
CA PHE A 26 -8.16 3.78 5.94
C PHE A 26 -9.45 4.21 5.23
N HIS A 27 -9.42 5.35 4.53
CA HIS A 27 -10.56 5.82 3.74
C HIS A 27 -10.98 4.79 2.67
N TYR A 28 -10.03 4.31 1.85
CA TYR A 28 -10.35 3.33 0.81
C TYR A 28 -10.75 1.94 1.37
N THR A 29 -10.27 1.59 2.56
CA THR A 29 -10.58 0.30 3.22
C THR A 29 -11.96 0.31 3.88
N TYR A 30 -12.30 1.37 4.62
CA TYR A 30 -13.47 1.37 5.51
C TYR A 30 -14.56 2.37 5.13
N ASN A 31 -14.23 3.49 4.48
CA ASN A 31 -15.21 4.52 4.15
C ASN A 31 -15.80 4.34 2.74
N VAL A 32 -15.03 3.75 1.83
CA VAL A 32 -15.54 3.35 0.52
C VAL A 32 -16.39 2.09 0.69
N GLU A 33 -17.57 2.06 0.07
CA GLU A 33 -18.56 1.00 0.25
C GLU A 33 -17.96 -0.42 0.06
N VAL A 34 -18.37 -1.35 0.91
CA VAL A 34 -17.83 -2.73 0.98
C VAL A 34 -18.88 -3.77 0.55
N LYS A 35 -20.14 -3.35 0.39
CA LYS A 35 -21.27 -4.30 0.27
C LYS A 35 -21.45 -4.87 -1.12
N ASN A 36 -21.05 -4.15 -2.16
CA ASN A 36 -21.14 -4.73 -3.48
C ASN A 36 -19.93 -5.65 -3.71
N THR A 37 -20.11 -6.63 -4.58
CA THR A 37 -19.06 -7.55 -4.99
C THR A 37 -18.82 -7.35 -6.49
N CYS A 38 -17.61 -7.61 -6.97
CA CYS A 38 -17.38 -7.74 -8.40
C CYS A 38 -16.64 -9.03 -8.64
N THR A 39 -17.29 -9.85 -9.44
CA THR A 39 -16.76 -11.13 -9.86
C THR A 39 -16.52 -11.09 -11.37
N ALA A 40 -15.53 -11.83 -11.84
CA ALA A 40 -15.23 -11.89 -13.26
C ALA A 40 -14.77 -13.30 -13.64
N ILE A 41 -15.10 -13.68 -14.86
CA ILE A 41 -14.66 -14.92 -15.49
C ILE A 41 -13.41 -14.61 -16.32
N ASP A 42 -12.42 -15.49 -16.31
CA ASP A 42 -11.15 -15.28 -17.01
C ASP A 42 -11.29 -15.12 -18.54
N SER A 43 -12.45 -15.42 -19.12
CA SER A 43 -12.74 -15.33 -20.56
C SER A 43 -13.61 -14.14 -20.96
N SER A 44 -14.03 -13.29 -20.01
CA SER A 44 -14.94 -12.16 -20.28
C SER A 44 -14.31 -10.85 -19.83
N ASP A 45 -14.44 -9.81 -20.67
CA ASP A 45 -13.97 -8.45 -20.35
C ASP A 45 -15.01 -7.65 -19.53
N THR A 46 -16.15 -8.28 -19.20
CA THR A 46 -17.24 -7.67 -18.44
C THR A 46 -17.39 -8.33 -17.08
N ALA A 47 -17.76 -7.54 -16.07
CA ALA A 47 -18.08 -8.06 -14.74
C ALA A 47 -19.30 -9.00 -14.80
N SER A 48 -19.26 -10.06 -14.01
CA SER A 48 -20.33 -11.04 -13.82
C SER A 48 -20.69 -11.09 -12.33
N TYR A 49 -21.88 -11.62 -12.00
CA TYR A 49 -22.37 -11.76 -10.62
C TYR A 49 -22.88 -13.18 -10.39
N LYS A 50 -22.11 -14.19 -10.81
CA LYS A 50 -22.49 -15.60 -10.67
C LYS A 50 -21.69 -16.28 -9.57
N ASP A 51 -22.36 -17.16 -8.85
CA ASP A 51 -21.71 -18.03 -7.86
C ASP A 51 -20.66 -18.92 -8.55
N GLY A 52 -19.41 -18.83 -8.11
CA GLY A 52 -18.25 -19.55 -8.68
C GLY A 52 -17.26 -18.66 -9.44
N ASP A 53 -17.63 -17.41 -9.73
CA ASP A 53 -16.73 -16.44 -10.36
C ASP A 53 -15.69 -15.90 -9.37
N VAL A 54 -14.56 -15.42 -9.88
CA VAL A 54 -13.46 -14.94 -9.04
C VAL A 54 -13.79 -13.56 -8.47
N ASP A 55 -13.93 -13.46 -7.14
CA ASP A 55 -14.19 -12.21 -6.44
C ASP A 55 -12.91 -11.34 -6.33
N ALA A 56 -12.87 -10.26 -7.12
CA ALA A 56 -11.79 -9.29 -7.08
C ALA A 56 -11.94 -8.28 -5.92
N SER A 57 -13.18 -8.06 -5.44
CA SER A 57 -13.47 -7.15 -4.33
C SER A 57 -12.77 -7.62 -3.05
N GLN A 58 -12.92 -8.91 -2.72
CA GLN A 58 -12.28 -9.51 -1.55
C GLN A 58 -10.75 -9.44 -1.63
N LYS A 59 -10.18 -9.67 -2.83
CA LYS A 59 -8.74 -9.58 -3.08
C LYS A 59 -8.21 -8.16 -2.85
N PHE A 60 -8.88 -7.14 -3.41
CA PHE A 60 -8.50 -5.75 -3.22
C PHE A 60 -8.66 -5.31 -1.77
N GLN A 61 -9.75 -5.70 -1.11
CA GLN A 61 -9.97 -5.42 0.31
C GLN A 61 -8.88 -6.02 1.20
N THR A 62 -8.48 -7.27 0.92
CA THR A 62 -7.40 -7.94 1.66
C THR A 62 -6.10 -7.15 1.57
N VAL A 63 -5.70 -6.73 0.37
CA VAL A 63 -4.49 -5.92 0.15
C VAL A 63 -4.59 -4.57 0.86
N LEU A 64 -5.71 -3.87 0.73
CA LEU A 64 -5.94 -2.58 1.39
C LEU A 64 -5.90 -2.69 2.92
N MET A 65 -6.48 -3.76 3.50
CA MET A 65 -6.41 -4.03 4.93
C MET A 65 -4.98 -4.28 5.39
N MET A 66 -4.21 -5.09 4.66
CA MET A 66 -2.80 -5.34 4.99
C MET A 66 -2.00 -4.04 5.02
N TYR A 67 -2.12 -3.20 3.99
CA TYR A 67 -1.44 -1.90 3.97
C TYR A 67 -1.90 -0.98 5.11
N THR A 68 -3.20 -0.93 5.39
CA THR A 68 -3.74 -0.12 6.48
C THR A 68 -3.11 -0.51 7.82
N TRP A 69 -3.01 -1.81 8.10
CA TRP A 69 -2.37 -2.32 9.32
C TRP A 69 -0.86 -2.08 9.36
N THR A 70 -0.16 -2.22 8.23
CA THR A 70 1.29 -1.94 8.19
C THR A 70 1.57 -0.46 8.43
N PHE A 71 0.76 0.46 7.89
CA PHE A 71 0.90 1.90 8.18
C PHE A 71 0.56 2.24 9.61
N PHE A 72 -0.48 1.62 10.18
CA PHE A 72 -0.81 1.80 11.60
C PHE A 72 0.34 1.37 12.51
N ILE A 73 0.92 0.20 12.26
CA ILE A 73 2.12 -0.28 12.97
C ILE A 73 3.30 0.67 12.75
N GLY A 74 3.46 1.21 11.55
CA GLY A 74 4.47 2.23 11.23
C GLY A 74 4.35 3.49 12.09
N ILE A 75 3.13 4.00 12.30
CA ILE A 75 2.88 5.15 13.19
C ILE A 75 3.29 4.82 14.63
N ILE A 76 2.88 3.65 15.14
CA ILE A 76 3.25 3.19 16.49
C ILE A 76 4.77 3.10 16.62
N ARG A 77 5.45 2.53 15.62
CA ARG A 77 6.91 2.38 15.61
C ARG A 77 7.62 3.74 15.65
N GLU A 78 7.20 4.71 14.85
CA GLU A 78 7.79 6.06 14.87
C GLU A 78 7.55 6.79 16.20
N PHE A 79 6.38 6.58 16.81
CA PHE A 79 6.09 7.10 18.15
C PHE A 79 7.00 6.46 19.22
N LEU A 80 7.17 5.14 19.18
CA LEU A 80 8.06 4.41 20.07
C LEU A 80 9.52 4.81 19.88
N ARG A 81 9.96 5.04 18.63
CA ARG A 81 11.31 5.52 18.33
C ARG A 81 11.57 6.88 18.96
N THR A 82 10.66 7.82 18.74
CA THR A 82 10.72 9.18 19.34
C THR A 82 10.72 9.14 20.88
N THR A 83 10.02 8.16 21.46
CA THR A 83 9.94 7.98 22.92
C THR A 83 11.19 7.28 23.48
N ASN A 84 11.75 6.32 22.74
CA ASN A 84 12.96 5.59 23.11
C ASN A 84 14.17 6.50 23.23
N ASP A 85 14.28 7.52 22.37
CA ASP A 85 15.36 8.51 22.44
C ASP A 85 15.37 9.26 23.78
N LYS A 86 14.22 9.32 24.47
CA LYS A 86 14.08 9.94 25.79
C LYS A 86 14.22 8.93 26.94
N LEU A 87 13.70 7.71 26.78
CA LEU A 87 13.66 6.69 27.84
C LEU A 87 14.89 5.77 27.88
N ASN A 88 15.60 5.60 26.76
CA ASN A 88 16.74 4.70 26.57
C ASN A 88 16.53 3.28 27.18
N SER A 89 15.36 2.70 26.98
CA SER A 89 15.01 1.38 27.52
C SER A 89 15.26 0.27 26.52
N ASP A 90 15.97 -0.80 26.93
CA ASP A 90 16.26 -1.94 26.05
C ASP A 90 15.00 -2.74 25.69
N ILE A 91 13.96 -2.69 26.53
CA ILE A 91 12.65 -3.29 26.23
C ILE A 91 12.02 -2.60 25.02
N VAL A 92 12.08 -1.26 24.96
CA VAL A 92 11.51 -0.49 23.85
C VAL A 92 12.25 -0.78 22.55
N LYS A 93 13.58 -0.94 22.59
CA LYS A 93 14.37 -1.37 21.43
C LYS A 93 13.94 -2.76 20.94
N GLY A 94 13.69 -3.70 21.86
CA GLY A 94 13.19 -5.03 21.55
C GLY A 94 11.84 -4.99 20.82
N VAL A 95 10.90 -4.18 21.31
CA VAL A 95 9.57 -4.00 20.68
C VAL A 95 9.69 -3.34 19.30
N ILE A 96 10.54 -2.33 19.14
CA ILE A 96 10.79 -1.70 17.84
C ILE A 96 11.32 -2.72 16.83
N ASN A 97 12.28 -3.56 17.23
CA ASN A 97 12.81 -4.62 16.37
C ASN A 97 11.75 -5.67 16.01
N PHE A 98 10.84 -6.01 16.92
CA PHE A 98 9.73 -6.91 16.62
C PHE A 98 8.80 -6.32 15.53
N PHE A 99 8.52 -5.01 15.59
CA PHE A 99 7.72 -4.34 14.56
C PHE A 99 8.39 -4.27 13.19
N PHE A 100 9.68 -4.59 13.07
CA PHE A 100 10.33 -4.76 11.78
C PHE A 100 9.71 -5.90 10.95
N LEU A 101 9.11 -6.91 11.61
CA LEU A 101 8.38 -7.98 10.91
C LEU A 101 7.17 -7.47 10.12
N ALA A 102 6.60 -6.32 10.48
CA ALA A 102 5.50 -5.70 9.72
C ALA A 102 5.95 -5.26 8.31
N GLU A 103 7.24 -4.98 8.10
CA GLU A 103 7.80 -4.68 6.77
C GLU A 103 7.72 -5.90 5.84
N LEU A 104 7.85 -7.12 6.37
CA LEU A 104 7.67 -8.34 5.58
C LEU A 104 6.21 -8.50 5.14
N VAL A 105 5.26 -8.12 5.99
CA VAL A 105 3.83 -8.10 5.63
C VAL A 105 3.58 -7.06 4.54
N GLN A 106 4.22 -5.89 4.61
CA GLN A 106 4.13 -4.87 3.57
C GLN A 106 4.70 -5.36 2.22
N LEU A 107 5.81 -6.10 2.25
CA LEU A 107 6.37 -6.73 1.06
C LEU A 107 5.42 -7.79 0.48
N ALA A 108 4.81 -8.62 1.33
CA ALA A 108 3.81 -9.60 0.90
C ALA A 108 2.58 -8.90 0.29
N ALA A 109 2.12 -7.81 0.88
CA ALA A 109 1.02 -7.00 0.36
C ALA A 109 1.35 -6.39 -1.01
N LEU A 110 2.61 -5.97 -1.22
CA LEU A 110 3.08 -5.52 -2.53
C LEU A 110 3.00 -6.63 -3.58
N ILE A 111 3.46 -7.84 -3.26
CA ILE A 111 3.39 -9.00 -4.17
C ILE A 111 1.93 -9.35 -4.48
N MET A 112 1.07 -9.43 -3.46
CA MET A 112 -0.36 -9.70 -3.65
C MET A 112 -1.04 -8.61 -4.48
N MET A 113 -0.67 -7.34 -4.29
CA MET A 113 -1.18 -6.24 -5.12
C MET A 113 -0.83 -6.46 -6.58
N HIS A 114 0.41 -6.86 -6.92
CA HIS A 114 0.79 -7.17 -8.29
C HIS A 114 -0.07 -8.28 -8.86
N VAL A 115 -0.17 -9.40 -8.15
CA VAL A 115 -0.91 -10.57 -8.62
C VAL A 115 -2.39 -10.22 -8.81
N TYR A 116 -3.03 -9.65 -7.80
CA TYR A 116 -4.47 -9.40 -7.82
C TYR A 116 -4.87 -8.26 -8.75
N ARG A 117 -4.06 -7.20 -8.88
CA ARG A 117 -4.38 -6.08 -9.77
C ARG A 117 -4.11 -6.39 -11.24
N LEU A 118 -3.07 -7.18 -11.54
CA LEU A 118 -2.68 -7.52 -12.91
C LEU A 118 -3.40 -8.76 -13.46
N GLN A 119 -4.02 -9.57 -12.59
CA GLN A 119 -4.93 -10.64 -13.00
C GLN A 119 -6.11 -10.09 -13.81
N HIS A 120 -6.63 -10.91 -14.73
CA HIS A 120 -7.74 -10.55 -15.62
C HIS A 120 -8.95 -10.02 -14.84
N SER A 121 -9.41 -10.77 -13.83
CA SER A 121 -10.50 -10.34 -12.94
C SER A 121 -10.24 -9.00 -12.25
N GLY A 122 -8.99 -8.73 -11.84
CA GLY A 122 -8.61 -7.45 -11.26
C GLY A 122 -8.67 -6.30 -12.25
N LYS A 123 -8.30 -6.52 -13.51
CA LYS A 123 -8.40 -5.51 -14.58
C LYS A 123 -9.84 -5.21 -14.97
N VAL A 124 -10.67 -6.26 -15.10
CA VAL A 124 -12.12 -6.13 -15.37
C VAL A 124 -12.80 -5.32 -14.26
N CYS A 125 -12.63 -5.72 -13.00
CA CYS A 125 -13.26 -5.02 -11.88
C CYS A 125 -12.66 -3.63 -11.59
N ALA A 126 -11.42 -3.35 -12.06
CA ALA A 126 -10.85 -2.00 -12.02
C ALA A 126 -11.34 -1.10 -13.16
N GLY A 127 -12.12 -1.65 -14.11
CA GLY A 127 -12.65 -0.92 -15.26
C GLY A 127 -11.63 -0.69 -16.38
N ASP A 128 -10.57 -1.51 -16.48
CA ASP A 128 -9.53 -1.34 -17.51
C ASP A 128 -10.04 -1.62 -18.93
N TYR A 129 -11.18 -2.32 -19.07
CA TYR A 129 -11.81 -2.67 -20.35
C TYR A 129 -13.05 -1.83 -20.67
N LEU A 130 -13.46 -0.93 -19.78
CA LEU A 130 -14.63 -0.08 -20.00
C LEU A 130 -14.28 1.08 -20.92
N ASN A 131 -15.14 1.33 -21.91
CA ASN A 131 -15.08 2.57 -22.70
C ASN A 131 -15.70 3.74 -21.93
N ASP A 132 -15.41 4.97 -22.35
CA ASP A 132 -15.89 6.20 -21.67
C ASP A 132 -17.43 6.23 -21.53
N ASP A 133 -18.16 5.80 -22.57
CA ASP A 133 -19.63 5.72 -22.57
C ASP A 133 -20.19 4.66 -21.58
N GLU A 134 -19.41 3.62 -21.30
CA GLU A 134 -19.78 2.55 -20.37
C GLU A 134 -19.41 2.93 -18.94
N PHE A 135 -18.38 3.76 -18.77
CA PHE A 135 -17.99 4.34 -17.51
C PHE A 135 -19.08 5.27 -16.96
N GLU A 136 -19.68 6.11 -17.81
CA GLU A 136 -20.79 6.99 -17.42
C GLU A 136 -22.07 6.24 -17.05
N LYS A 137 -22.25 5.02 -17.58
CA LYS A 137 -23.40 4.15 -17.30
C LYS A 137 -23.12 3.15 -16.19
N ALA A 138 -21.91 3.12 -15.64
CA ALA A 138 -21.56 2.21 -14.57
C ALA A 138 -22.39 2.56 -13.33
N ASP A 139 -23.08 1.56 -12.79
CA ASP A 139 -23.84 1.68 -11.56
C ASP A 139 -22.94 2.19 -10.41
N GLU A 140 -23.52 2.87 -9.41
CA GLU A 140 -22.76 3.43 -8.27
C GLU A 140 -21.93 2.33 -7.57
N GLY A 141 -22.44 1.10 -7.57
CA GLY A 141 -21.75 -0.10 -7.09
C GLY A 141 -20.56 -0.55 -7.95
N ASN A 142 -20.45 -0.21 -9.22
CA ASN A 142 -19.24 -0.52 -9.99
C ASN A 142 -18.21 0.60 -9.89
N LEU A 143 -18.68 1.84 -9.69
CA LEU A 143 -17.83 3.02 -9.61
C LEU A 143 -16.81 2.95 -8.45
N TYR A 144 -17.19 2.37 -7.29
CA TYR A 144 -16.27 2.30 -6.15
C TYR A 144 -15.14 1.26 -6.34
N LEU A 145 -15.42 0.12 -6.99
CA LEU A 145 -14.42 -0.91 -7.31
C LEU A 145 -13.40 -0.40 -8.29
N ILE A 146 -13.88 0.30 -9.32
CA ILE A 146 -13.06 1.03 -10.27
C ILE A 146 -12.15 2.02 -9.54
N SER A 147 -12.70 2.81 -8.62
CA SER A 147 -11.93 3.76 -7.81
C SER A 147 -10.84 3.07 -6.98
N ARG A 148 -11.16 1.96 -6.30
CA ARG A 148 -10.17 1.15 -5.56
C ARG A 148 -9.10 0.56 -6.48
N GLY A 149 -9.49 0.03 -7.63
CA GLY A 149 -8.58 -0.54 -8.63
C GLY A 149 -7.61 0.50 -9.20
N LYS A 150 -8.09 1.72 -9.47
CA LYS A 150 -7.27 2.88 -9.88
C LYS A 150 -6.34 3.34 -8.76
N PHE A 151 -6.81 3.39 -7.52
CA PHE A 151 -5.98 3.72 -6.36
C PHE A 151 -4.85 2.70 -6.18
N LEU A 152 -5.15 1.40 -6.21
CA LEU A 152 -4.14 0.34 -6.13
C LEU A 152 -3.13 0.41 -7.28
N TRP A 153 -3.57 0.77 -8.50
CA TRP A 153 -2.67 0.99 -9.63
C TRP A 153 -1.72 2.17 -9.40
N GLY A 154 -2.24 3.31 -8.95
CA GLY A 154 -1.41 4.47 -8.61
C GLY A 154 -0.42 4.14 -7.49
N TRP A 155 -0.86 3.40 -6.48
CA TRP A 155 0.00 2.95 -5.39
C TRP A 155 1.08 1.98 -5.86
N LEU A 156 0.76 1.07 -6.78
CA LEU A 156 1.72 0.15 -7.40
C LEU A 156 2.84 0.92 -8.11
N ILE A 157 2.47 1.90 -8.95
CA ILE A 157 3.42 2.78 -9.64
C ILE A 157 4.29 3.52 -8.63
N LEU A 158 3.67 4.09 -7.58
CA LEU A 158 4.41 4.81 -6.54
C LEU A 158 5.48 3.93 -5.88
N ASN A 159 5.15 2.69 -5.52
CA ASN A 159 6.12 1.76 -4.91
C ASN A 159 7.30 1.49 -5.86
N TRP A 160 7.03 1.25 -7.14
CA TRP A 160 8.10 1.07 -8.13
C TRP A 160 8.97 2.31 -8.32
N THR A 161 8.37 3.50 -8.32
CA THR A 161 9.13 4.75 -8.44
C THR A 161 10.05 4.95 -7.24
N ILE A 162 9.59 4.66 -6.02
CA ILE A 162 10.39 4.73 -4.79
C ILE A 162 11.54 3.71 -4.83
N LEU A 163 11.26 2.46 -5.20
CA LEU A 163 12.28 1.41 -5.32
C LEU A 163 13.34 1.77 -6.39
N GLY A 164 12.91 2.27 -7.54
CA GLY A 164 13.79 2.72 -8.61
C GLY A 164 14.70 3.87 -8.17
N LEU A 165 14.13 4.91 -7.55
CA LEU A 165 14.88 6.05 -7.03
C LEU A 165 15.91 5.62 -5.96
N CYS A 166 15.50 4.80 -4.99
CA CYS A 166 16.40 4.28 -3.97
C CYS A 166 17.52 3.41 -4.59
N GLY A 167 17.21 2.59 -5.58
CA GLY A 167 18.20 1.77 -6.28
C GLY A 167 19.25 2.63 -7.01
N CYS A 168 18.81 3.62 -7.79
CA CYS A 168 19.69 4.50 -8.55
C CYS A 168 20.64 5.31 -7.64
N LEU A 169 20.15 5.83 -6.51
CA LEU A 169 20.96 6.59 -5.56
C LEU A 169 22.05 5.74 -4.89
N ASN A 170 21.78 4.48 -4.59
CA ASN A 170 22.78 3.59 -4.00
C ASN A 170 23.88 3.22 -5.01
N ILE A 171 23.54 3.02 -6.28
CA ILE A 171 24.51 2.73 -7.34
C ILE A 171 25.43 3.94 -7.57
N THR A 172 24.91 5.16 -7.61
CA THR A 172 25.73 6.37 -7.78
C THR A 172 26.67 6.59 -6.60
N ILE A 173 26.20 6.41 -5.36
CA ILE A 173 27.05 6.49 -4.16
C ILE A 173 28.16 5.44 -4.20
N PHE A 174 27.84 4.21 -4.58
CA PHE A 174 28.83 3.13 -4.68
C PHE A 174 29.89 3.43 -5.75
N MET A 175 29.47 3.95 -6.91
CA MET A 175 30.37 4.37 -7.98
C MET A 175 31.26 5.54 -7.55
N CYS A 176 30.73 6.55 -6.86
CA CYS A 176 31.53 7.67 -6.33
C CYS A 176 32.57 7.23 -5.30
N LYS A 177 32.24 6.27 -4.42
CA LYS A 177 33.20 5.73 -3.44
C LYS A 177 34.31 4.90 -4.06
N LYS A 178 34.09 4.28 -5.23
CA LYS A 178 35.11 3.48 -5.93
C LYS A 178 36.14 4.35 -6.67
N PHE A 179 35.84 5.64 -6.90
CA PHE A 179 36.70 6.58 -7.62
C PHE A 179 37.48 7.55 -6.71
N GLN A 180 37.37 7.41 -5.39
CA GLN A 180 38.23 8.07 -4.38
C GLN A 180 39.26 7.09 -3.84
#